data_AF-A0A7V1ES82-F1
#
_entry.id   AF-A0A7V1ES82-F1
#
_cell.length_a   1.000
_cell.length_b   1.000
_cell.length_c   1.000
_cell.angle_alpha   90.00
_cell.angle_beta   90.00
_cell.angle_gamma   90.00
#
_symmetry.space_group_name_H-M   'P 1'
#
loop_
_entity.id
_entity.type
_entity.pdbx_description
1 polymer ?
#
loop_
_entity_poly.entity_id
_entity_poly.type
_entity_poly.pdbx_seq_one_letter_code
_entity_poly.pdbx_strand_id
1 'polypeptide(L)'
;MYARFQEHLASELAGIESAGLTKHERLITTPQGAHVGVCNGKEVLNLCANNYLGLAQHPGVSAAAAKGLHEWGYGMASVRFI
;
A
#
# COMPACT_ATOMS: atom_id res chain seq x y z
N MET A 1 -15.82 30.28 0.45
CA MET A 1 -16.33 28.92 0.16
C MET A 1 -15.31 27.88 0.57
N TYR A 2 -14.05 28.02 0.16
CA TYR A 2 -12.94 27.15 0.57
C TYR A 2 -12.73 27.07 2.10
N ALA A 3 -12.71 28.21 2.80
CA ALA A 3 -12.53 28.25 4.26
C ALA A 3 -13.59 27.43 5.04
N ARG A 4 -14.87 27.61 4.70
CA ARG A 4 -15.99 26.84 5.30
C ARG A 4 -15.87 25.33 5.07
N PHE A 5 -15.36 24.93 3.91
CA PHE A 5 -15.13 23.51 3.62
C PHE A 5 -13.93 22.96 4.41
N GLN A 6 -12.85 23.73 4.55
CA GLN A 6 -11.71 23.34 5.40
C GLN A 6 -12.11 23.21 6.88
N GLU A 7 -12.93 24.13 7.40
CA GLU A 7 -13.49 24.06 8.75
C GLU A 7 -14.33 22.80 8.94
N HIS A 8 -15.19 22.48 7.96
CA HIS A 8 -15.96 21.24 7.97
C HIS A 8 -15.05 20.00 8.01
N LEU A 9 -14.03 19.91 7.15
CA LEU A 9 -13.07 18.80 7.16
C LEU A 9 -12.33 18.68 8.49
N ALA A 10 -11.89 19.80 9.08
CA ALA A 10 -11.22 19.79 10.37
C ALA A 10 -12.15 19.29 11.49
N SER A 11 -13.42 19.69 11.45
CA SER A 11 -14.45 19.21 12.38
C SER A 11 -14.70 17.71 12.24
N GLU A 12 -14.82 17.20 11.01
CA GLU A 12 -14.99 15.75 10.75
C GLU A 12 -13.77 14.95 11.25
N LEU A 13 -12.56 15.42 10.98
CA LEU A 13 -11.33 14.77 11.44
C LEU A 13 -11.24 14.76 12.98
N ALA A 14 -11.58 15.87 13.64
CA ALA A 14 -11.66 15.92 15.09
C ALA A 14 -12.72 14.96 15.65
N GLY A 15 -13.87 14.83 14.96
CA GLY A 15 -14.90 13.85 15.28
C GLY A 15 -14.38 12.41 15.21
N ILE A 16 -13.73 12.04 14.10
CA ILE A 16 -13.11 10.72 13.89
C ILE A 16 -12.07 10.40 14.98
N GLU A 17 -11.23 11.38 15.32
CA GLU A 17 -10.21 11.26 16.37
C GLU A 17 -10.87 11.03 17.74
N SER A 18 -11.85 11.86 18.11
CA SER A 18 -12.56 11.74 19.39
C SER A 18 -13.31 10.41 19.53
N ALA A 19 -13.76 9.83 18.42
CA ALA A 19 -14.42 8.54 18.37
C ALA A 19 -13.44 7.34 18.39
N GLY A 20 -12.12 7.57 18.33
CA GLY A 20 -11.12 6.51 18.23
C GLY A 20 -11.16 5.75 16.91
N LEU A 21 -11.68 6.37 15.85
CA LEU A 21 -11.83 5.76 14.52
C LEU A 21 -10.67 6.11 13.58
N THR A 22 -9.72 6.93 14.05
CA THR A 22 -8.52 7.28 13.28
C THR A 22 -7.70 6.03 12.99
N LYS A 23 -7.41 5.82 11.71
CA LYS A 23 -6.53 4.76 11.25
C LYS A 23 -5.12 5.31 11.15
N HIS A 24 -4.22 4.75 11.95
CA HIS A 24 -2.80 5.04 11.83
C HIS A 24 -2.13 4.00 10.96
N GLU A 25 -1.40 4.48 9.95
CA GLU A 25 -0.62 3.62 9.07
C GLU A 25 0.61 3.09 9.80
N ARG A 26 0.96 1.83 9.53
CA ARG A 26 2.20 1.21 10.00
C ARG A 26 3.08 0.97 8.79
N LEU A 27 4.24 1.63 8.75
CA LEU A 27 5.21 1.44 7.68
C LEU A 27 5.82 0.03 7.77
N ILE A 28 5.69 -0.73 6.69
CA ILE A 28 6.37 -2.01 6.51
C ILE A 28 7.67 -1.74 5.76
N THR A 29 8.79 -2.21 6.30
CA THR A 29 10.15 -1.90 5.81
C THR A 29 10.79 -3.03 5.01
N THR A 30 10.11 -4.18 4.90
CA THR A 30 10.57 -5.36 4.17
C THR A 30 9.62 -5.72 3.02
N PRO A 31 10.04 -6.56 2.07
CA PRO A 31 9.14 -7.28 1.18
C PRO A 31 7.96 -7.94 1.95
N GLN A 32 6.80 -8.07 1.30
CA GLN A 32 5.65 -8.79 1.87
C GLN A 32 5.97 -10.28 2.07
N GLY A 33 5.53 -10.82 3.20
CA GLY A 33 5.71 -12.22 3.57
C GLY A 33 4.96 -12.56 4.85
N ALA A 34 5.13 -13.80 5.34
CA ALA A 34 4.58 -14.20 6.63
C ALA A 34 5.22 -13.39 7.78
N HIS A 35 6.51 -13.09 7.68
CA HIS A 35 7.21 -12.16 8.57
C HIS A 35 7.47 -10.85 7.82
N VAL A 36 7.23 -9.72 8.49
CA VAL A 36 7.50 -8.39 7.94
C VAL A 36 8.20 -7.52 8.98
N GLY A 37 9.12 -6.69 8.51
CA GLY A 37 9.72 -5.63 9.33
C GLY A 37 8.78 -4.43 9.42
N VAL A 38 8.71 -3.83 10.61
CA VAL A 38 8.03 -2.54 10.85
C VAL A 38 9.05 -1.51 11.35
N CYS A 39 8.63 -0.24 11.46
CA CYS A 39 9.46 0.81 12.07
C CYS A 39 10.15 0.34 13.37
N ASN A 40 11.36 0.86 13.60
CA ASN A 40 12.23 0.53 14.74
C ASN A 40 12.88 -0.88 14.67
N GLY A 41 12.91 -1.50 13.49
CA GLY A 41 13.64 -2.75 13.25
C GLY A 41 12.97 -3.99 13.85
N LYS A 42 11.72 -3.87 14.30
CA LYS A 42 10.96 -5.00 14.84
C LYS A 42 10.42 -5.85 13.70
N GLU A 43 10.60 -7.17 13.80
CA GLU A 43 9.94 -8.14 12.93
C GLU A 43 8.66 -8.67 13.59
N VAL A 44 7.60 -8.84 12.79
CA VAL A 44 6.29 -9.35 13.24
C VAL A 44 5.72 -10.36 12.25
N LEU A 45 4.90 -11.29 12.75
CA LEU A 45 4.08 -12.16 11.92
C LEU A 45 2.88 -11.38 11.36
N ASN A 46 2.72 -11.38 10.05
CA ASN A 46 1.65 -10.68 9.33
C ASN A 46 0.46 -11.62 9.06
N LEU A 47 -0.61 -11.45 9.84
CA LEU A 47 -1.85 -12.23 9.74
C LEU A 47 -3.03 -11.45 9.13
N CYS A 48 -2.76 -10.29 8.53
CA CYS A 48 -3.78 -9.44 7.92
C CYS A 48 -3.46 -9.08 6.46
N ALA A 49 -2.65 -9.90 5.79
CA ALA A 49 -2.33 -9.75 4.37
C ALA A 49 -3.32 -10.51 3.48
N ASN A 50 -3.56 -9.99 2.28
CA ASN A 50 -4.26 -10.70 1.21
C ASN A 50 -3.31 -11.62 0.40
N ASN A 51 -2.11 -11.90 0.93
CA ASN A 51 -1.08 -12.71 0.27
C ASN A 51 -1.28 -14.21 0.57
N TYR A 52 -2.46 -14.74 0.25
CA TYR A 52 -2.91 -16.07 0.69
C TYR A 52 -1.98 -17.21 0.28
N LEU A 53 -1.41 -17.14 -0.92
CA LEU A 53 -0.52 -18.17 -1.47
C LEU A 53 0.98 -17.82 -1.30
N GLY A 54 1.31 -16.71 -0.63
CA GLY A 54 2.70 -16.28 -0.47
C GLY A 54 3.36 -15.75 -1.74
N LEU A 55 2.61 -15.45 -2.80
CA LEU A 55 3.17 -15.10 -4.11
C LEU A 55 3.61 -13.65 -4.28
N ALA A 56 3.25 -12.75 -3.34
CA ALA A 56 3.58 -11.33 -3.45
C ALA A 56 5.07 -11.02 -3.61
N GLN A 57 5.96 -11.93 -3.15
CA GLN A 57 7.41 -11.82 -3.31
C GLN A 57 8.04 -13.12 -3.80
N HIS A 58 7.28 -13.91 -4.55
CA HIS A 58 7.79 -15.14 -5.13
C HIS A 58 8.79 -14.82 -6.25
N PRO A 59 10.00 -15.42 -6.25
CA PRO A 59 11.08 -15.06 -7.17
C PRO A 59 10.69 -15.22 -8.64
N GLY A 60 9.87 -16.22 -8.96
CA GLY A 60 9.35 -16.42 -10.32
C GLY A 60 8.44 -15.29 -10.81
N VAL A 61 7.65 -14.66 -9.93
CA VAL A 61 6.78 -13.53 -10.28
C VAL A 61 7.63 -12.28 -10.52
N SER A 62 8.59 -11.99 -9.63
CA SER A 62 9.51 -10.87 -9.77
C SER A 62 10.35 -10.97 -11.04
N ALA A 63 10.86 -12.16 -11.36
CA ALA A 63 11.63 -12.40 -12.59
C ALA A 63 10.80 -12.18 -13.86
N ALA A 64 9.55 -12.67 -13.88
CA ALA A 64 8.64 -12.46 -15.00
C ALA A 64 8.31 -10.98 -15.20
N ALA A 65 8.08 -10.23 -14.11
CA ALA A 65 7.84 -8.79 -14.18
C ALA A 65 9.06 -8.02 -14.72
N ALA A 66 10.27 -8.33 -14.25
CA ALA A 66 11.51 -7.72 -14.73
C ALA A 66 11.74 -8.00 -16.23
N LYS A 67 11.49 -9.23 -16.67
CA LYS A 67 11.54 -9.61 -18.10
C LYS A 67 10.53 -8.82 -18.92
N GLY A 68 9.29 -8.69 -18.44
CA GLY A 68 8.24 -7.92 -19.11
C GLY A 68 8.62 -6.45 -19.29
N LEU A 69 9.23 -5.82 -18.27
CA LEU A 69 9.72 -4.44 -18.38
C LEU A 69 10.81 -4.30 -19.44
N HIS A 70 11.71 -5.28 -19.55
CA HIS A 70 12.77 -5.25 -20.56
C HIS A 70 12.21 -5.43 -21.98
N GLU A 71 11.23 -6.32 -22.17
CA GLU A 71 10.67 -6.63 -23.48
C GLU A 71 9.66 -5.58 -23.98
N TRP A 72 8.87 -4.99 -23.09
CA TRP A 72 7.69 -4.19 -23.46
C TRP A 72 7.75 -2.72 -22.99
N GLY A 73 8.74 -2.37 -22.16
CA GLY A 73 8.83 -1.05 -21.55
C GLY A 73 7.90 -0.85 -20.35
N TYR A 74 8.00 0.32 -19.71
CA TYR A 74 7.32 0.59 -18.43
C TYR A 74 5.86 1.06 -18.58
N GLY A 75 5.56 1.86 -19.59
CA GLY A 75 4.27 2.53 -19.72
C GLY A 75 3.75 2.50 -21.16
N MET A 76 2.44 2.35 -21.29
CA MET A 76 1.76 2.26 -22.59
C MET A 76 1.38 3.62 -23.18
N ALA A 77 1.26 4.66 -22.33
CA ALA A 77 0.90 6.03 -22.71
C ALA A 77 -0.31 6.16 -23.64
N SER A 78 -1.22 5.18 -23.63
CA SER A 78 -2.35 5.09 -24.56
C SER A 78 -3.43 4.13 -24.07
N VAL A 79 -4.60 4.20 -24.70
CA VAL A 79 -5.75 3.31 -24.50
C VAL A 79 -5.59 2.01 -25.30
N ARG A 80 -6.45 1.02 -25.04
CA ARG A 80 -6.38 -0.31 -25.67
C ARG A 80 -6.89 -0.38 -27.11
N PHE A 81 -7.77 0.52 -27.50
CA PHE A 81 -8.44 0.54 -28.81
C PHE A 81 -8.19 1.88 -29.52
N ILE A 82 -8.01 1.83 -30.85
CA ILE A 82 -7.91 2.98 -31.75
C ILE A 82 -9.17 3.10 -32.61
#